data_AF-A0A2E3QCD4-F1
#
_entry.id   AF-A0A2E3QCD4-F1
#
_cell.length_a   1.000
_cell.length_b   1.000
_cell.length_c   1.000
_cell.angle_alpha   90.00
_cell.angle_beta   90.00
_cell.angle_gamma   90.00
#
_symmetry.space_group_name_H-M   'P 1'
#
loop_
_entity.id
_entity.type
_entity.pdbx_description
1 polymer ?
#
loop_
_entity_poly.entity_id
_entity_poly.type
_entity_poly.pdbx_seq_one_letter_code
_entity_poly.pdbx_strand_id
1 'polypeptide(L)'
;MKKLLIILSLTLGLIAIESRTNPAMAVPGAAGFPDVIEGDKLRFGNMIVELFGIRAPKPGMICRAGSVEFQCGAAAAQALDRIIENYAIKCQQVSDVQLFPMLTECQMGQNDLNRLILRAGWAMVDMVSCDSHPSCATYLSDQKFAKDNKKGIWMGTPPSELVALAAKPTKHDLQDADDANALKNMLDDAREPQPVENPIKIDLASELEKANEPDRTLLSFLTNTF
;
A
#
# COMPACT_ATOMS: atom_id res chain seq x y z
N MET A 1 5.02 68.34 -5.31
CA MET A 1 4.08 67.34 -4.72
C MET A 1 3.42 66.45 -5.80
N LYS A 2 4.18 65.91 -6.76
CA LYS A 2 3.66 65.03 -7.83
C LYS A 2 4.53 63.79 -8.08
N LYS A 3 5.68 63.68 -7.41
CA LYS A 3 6.56 62.50 -7.45
C LYS A 3 6.34 61.52 -6.29
N LEU A 4 5.58 61.91 -5.26
CA LEU A 4 5.29 61.07 -4.09
C LEU A 4 4.09 60.13 -4.29
N LEU A 5 3.28 60.34 -5.33
CA LEU A 5 2.06 59.55 -5.61
C LEU A 5 2.32 58.31 -6.47
N ILE A 6 3.49 58.19 -7.11
CA ILE A 6 3.81 57.04 -7.99
C ILE A 6 4.44 55.88 -7.20
N ILE A 7 5.01 56.17 -6.02
CA ILE A 7 5.66 55.14 -5.18
C ILE A 7 4.63 54.41 -4.30
N LEU A 8 3.48 55.03 -4.01
CA LEU A 8 2.41 54.39 -3.23
C LEU A 8 1.52 53.44 -4.07
N SER A 9 1.65 53.45 -5.40
CA SER A 9 0.92 52.53 -6.28
C SER A 9 1.69 51.25 -6.63
N LEU A 10 2.97 51.12 -6.22
CA LEU A 10 3.79 49.95 -6.55
C LEU A 10 3.84 48.89 -5.44
N THR A 11 3.30 49.18 -4.25
CA THR A 11 3.30 48.25 -3.11
C THR A 11 1.98 47.49 -2.93
N LEU A 12 0.98 47.73 -3.78
CA LEU A 12 -0.35 47.11 -3.69
C LEU A 12 -0.57 45.97 -4.72
N GLY A 13 0.52 45.27 -5.09
CA GLY A 13 0.50 44.21 -6.11
C GLY A 13 1.09 42.87 -5.66
N LEU A 14 1.38 42.69 -4.37
CA LEU A 14 1.75 41.38 -3.79
C LEU A 14 0.54 40.73 -3.13
N ILE A 15 -0.50 40.44 -3.93
CA ILE A 15 -1.51 39.49 -3.50
C ILE A 15 -0.89 38.11 -3.72
N ALA A 16 -0.60 37.42 -2.62
CA ALA A 16 -0.09 36.07 -2.61
C ALA A 16 -0.97 35.18 -3.50
N ILE A 17 -0.38 34.66 -4.58
CA ILE A 17 -0.94 33.51 -5.28
C ILE A 17 -0.64 32.32 -4.36
N GLU A 18 -1.48 32.14 -3.35
CA GLU A 18 -1.56 30.86 -2.66
C GLU A 18 -2.15 29.87 -3.67
N SER A 19 -1.27 29.17 -4.39
CA SER A 19 -1.64 27.99 -5.15
C SER A 19 -2.25 27.00 -4.17
N ARG A 20 -3.58 27.03 -4.04
CA ARG A 20 -4.36 25.99 -3.38
C ARG A 20 -4.20 24.74 -4.22
N THR A 21 -3.12 23.99 -4.01
CA THR A 21 -3.01 22.62 -4.48
C THR A 21 -4.04 21.82 -3.69
N ASN A 22 -5.28 21.80 -4.16
CA ASN A 22 -6.27 20.88 -3.62
C ASN A 22 -5.84 19.51 -4.13
N PRO A 23 -5.33 18.60 -3.28
CA PRO A 23 -5.02 17.26 -3.74
C PRO A 23 -6.32 16.68 -4.28
N ALA A 24 -6.40 16.44 -5.59
CA ALA A 24 -7.54 15.79 -6.18
C ALA A 24 -7.65 14.42 -5.52
N MET A 25 -8.65 14.25 -4.65
CA MET A 25 -8.96 12.94 -4.11
C MET A 25 -9.59 12.13 -5.23
N ALA A 26 -8.88 11.13 -5.73
CA ALA A 26 -9.47 10.15 -6.62
C ALA A 26 -10.61 9.46 -5.88
N VAL A 27 -11.78 9.35 -6.53
CA VAL A 27 -12.92 8.60 -6.00
C VAL A 27 -12.85 7.19 -6.58
N PRO A 28 -12.92 6.12 -5.76
CA PRO A 28 -12.95 4.75 -6.27
C PRO A 28 -14.07 4.59 -7.31
N GLY A 29 -13.77 3.97 -8.44
CA GLY A 29 -14.76 3.79 -9.52
C GLY A 29 -14.91 4.96 -10.50
N ALA A 30 -14.30 6.12 -10.28
CA ALA A 30 -14.22 7.16 -11.31
C ALA A 30 -13.16 6.80 -12.36
N ALA A 31 -13.43 7.09 -13.63
CA ALA A 31 -12.42 6.96 -14.68
C ALA A 31 -11.41 8.12 -14.59
N GLY A 32 -10.12 7.83 -14.76
CA GLY A 32 -9.05 8.83 -14.72
C GLY A 32 -7.79 8.37 -15.46
N PHE A 33 -6.75 9.20 -15.45
CA PHE A 33 -5.47 8.90 -16.10
C PHE A 33 -4.43 8.59 -15.02
N PRO A 34 -4.09 7.30 -14.80
CA PRO A 34 -3.18 6.92 -13.73
C PRO A 34 -1.72 7.04 -14.14
N ASP A 35 -0.83 7.24 -13.17
CA ASP A 35 0.59 6.90 -13.33
C ASP A 35 0.78 5.40 -13.12
N VAL A 36 1.61 4.76 -13.95
CA VAL A 36 2.04 3.38 -13.74
C VAL A 36 3.18 3.32 -12.72
N ILE A 37 2.98 2.60 -11.61
CA ILE A 37 4.01 2.38 -10.59
C ILE A 37 4.77 1.07 -10.89
N GLU A 38 4.02 0.01 -11.13
CA GLU A 38 4.51 -1.35 -11.40
C GLU A 38 3.61 -1.99 -12.46
N GLY A 39 3.99 -3.16 -13.00
CA GLY A 39 3.14 -3.88 -13.96
C GLY A 39 1.79 -4.32 -13.39
N ASP A 40 1.53 -4.17 -12.10
CA ASP A 40 0.26 -4.50 -11.46
C ASP A 40 -0.26 -3.39 -10.54
N LYS A 41 0.36 -2.19 -10.54
CA LYS A 41 -0.02 -1.08 -9.64
C LYS A 41 -0.14 0.26 -10.36
N LEU A 42 -1.25 0.95 -10.11
CA LEU A 42 -1.59 2.23 -10.69
C LEU A 42 -1.78 3.30 -9.60
N ARG A 43 -1.42 4.55 -9.91
CA ARG A 43 -1.64 5.70 -9.04
C ARG A 43 -2.63 6.68 -9.67
N PHE A 44 -3.68 7.01 -8.94
CA PHE A 44 -4.59 8.11 -9.25
C PHE A 44 -4.42 9.21 -8.20
N GLY A 45 -3.58 10.20 -8.48
CA GLY A 45 -3.24 11.24 -7.51
C GLY A 45 -2.62 10.64 -6.23
N ASN A 46 -3.33 10.69 -5.11
CA ASN A 46 -2.89 10.10 -3.83
C ASN A 46 -3.34 8.65 -3.60
N MET A 47 -4.16 8.09 -4.50
CA MET A 47 -4.69 6.73 -4.39
C MET A 47 -3.81 5.75 -5.16
N ILE A 48 -3.49 4.62 -4.53
CA ILE A 48 -2.81 3.49 -5.19
C ILE A 48 -3.78 2.31 -5.24
N VAL A 49 -3.93 1.74 -6.43
CA VAL A 49 -4.69 0.52 -6.65
C VAL A 49 -3.79 -0.57 -7.23
N GLU A 50 -4.10 -1.81 -6.91
CA GLU A 50 -3.46 -2.99 -7.45
C GLU A 50 -4.44 -3.76 -8.33
N LEU A 51 -3.95 -4.28 -9.45
CA LEU A 51 -4.73 -5.07 -10.38
C LEU A 51 -5.02 -6.43 -9.75
N PHE A 52 -6.28 -6.67 -9.45
CA PHE A 52 -6.77 -7.92 -8.87
C PHE A 52 -6.40 -9.13 -9.73
N GLY A 53 -6.11 -10.26 -9.06
CA GLY A 53 -5.96 -11.58 -9.66
C GLY A 53 -4.66 -11.78 -10.45
N ILE A 54 -3.77 -10.79 -10.44
CA ILE A 54 -2.51 -10.82 -11.19
C ILE A 54 -1.35 -10.33 -10.33
N ARG A 55 -0.14 -10.73 -10.71
CA ARG A 55 1.10 -10.23 -10.13
C ARG A 55 2.14 -10.00 -11.22
N ALA A 56 2.77 -8.84 -11.21
CA ALA A 56 3.85 -8.49 -12.14
C ALA A 56 5.22 -8.57 -11.45
N PRO A 57 6.32 -8.76 -12.21
CA PRO A 57 7.66 -8.62 -11.65
C PRO A 57 7.84 -7.21 -11.06
N LYS A 58 8.41 -7.15 -9.86
CA LYS A 58 8.66 -5.88 -9.16
C LYS A 58 9.81 -5.11 -9.80
N PRO A 59 9.84 -3.76 -9.71
CA PRO A 59 10.96 -2.97 -10.18
C PRO A 59 12.31 -3.52 -9.67
N GLY A 60 13.29 -3.65 -10.56
CA GLY A 60 14.60 -4.23 -10.26
C GLY A 60 14.70 -5.76 -10.41
N MET A 61 13.59 -6.47 -10.58
CA MET A 61 13.63 -7.90 -10.88
C MET A 61 14.22 -8.19 -12.26
N ILE A 62 15.10 -9.20 -12.31
CA ILE A 62 15.75 -9.70 -13.53
C ILE A 62 15.07 -11.00 -13.97
N CYS A 63 14.74 -11.07 -15.25
CA CYS A 63 14.28 -12.28 -15.92
C CYS A 63 15.32 -12.75 -16.92
N ARG A 64 15.21 -14.01 -17.34
CA ARG A 64 16.11 -14.61 -18.32
C ARG A 64 15.35 -15.19 -19.51
N ALA A 65 15.71 -14.77 -20.72
CA ALA A 65 15.25 -15.33 -21.98
C ALA A 65 16.42 -16.06 -22.66
N GLY A 66 16.49 -17.38 -22.50
CA GLY A 66 17.65 -18.16 -22.93
C GLY A 66 18.90 -17.79 -22.12
N SER A 67 19.93 -17.25 -22.78
CA SER A 67 21.13 -16.73 -22.13
C SER A 67 21.08 -15.23 -21.82
N VAL A 68 20.02 -14.52 -22.24
CA VAL A 68 19.90 -13.06 -22.09
C VAL A 68 19.15 -12.72 -20.82
N GLU A 69 19.76 -11.90 -19.97
CA GLU A 69 19.11 -11.29 -18.82
C GLU A 69 18.51 -9.93 -19.16
N PHE A 70 17.38 -9.58 -18.57
CA PHE A 70 16.73 -8.29 -18.77
C PHE A 70 15.92 -7.86 -17.54
N GLN A 71 15.78 -6.54 -17.38
CA GLN A 71 15.04 -5.87 -16.30
C GLN A 71 13.53 -6.03 -16.51
N CYS A 72 12.99 -7.20 -16.19
CA CYS A 72 11.59 -7.49 -16.47
C CYS A 72 10.60 -6.72 -15.60
N GLY A 73 11.00 -6.26 -14.40
CA GLY A 73 10.17 -5.35 -13.61
C GLY A 73 9.91 -4.03 -14.33
N ALA A 74 10.97 -3.40 -14.85
CA ALA A 74 10.86 -2.18 -15.63
C ALA A 74 10.11 -2.42 -16.95
N ALA A 75 10.36 -3.56 -17.60
CA ALA A 75 9.68 -3.90 -18.85
C ALA A 75 8.17 -4.14 -18.64
N ALA A 76 7.76 -4.74 -17.52
CA ALA A 76 6.36 -4.95 -17.19
C ALA A 76 5.62 -3.62 -16.92
N ALA A 77 6.23 -2.71 -16.15
CA ALA A 77 5.69 -1.37 -15.94
C ALA A 77 5.56 -0.60 -17.27
N GLN A 78 6.60 -0.62 -18.11
CA GLN A 78 6.55 0.00 -19.43
C GLN A 78 5.49 -0.64 -20.34
N ALA A 79 5.27 -1.95 -20.25
CA ALA A 79 4.24 -2.60 -21.04
C ALA A 79 2.84 -2.17 -20.59
N LEU A 80 2.60 -2.04 -19.28
CA LEU A 80 1.33 -1.52 -18.78
C LEU A 80 1.10 -0.08 -19.21
N ASP A 81 2.13 0.76 -19.11
CA ASP A 81 2.11 2.16 -19.57
C ASP A 81 1.75 2.25 -21.07
N ARG A 82 2.34 1.39 -21.91
CA ARG A 82 2.00 1.29 -23.34
C ARG A 82 0.64 0.68 -23.63
N ILE A 83 0.07 -0.12 -22.73
CA ILE A 83 -1.29 -0.63 -22.90
C ILE A 83 -2.29 0.49 -22.61
N ILE A 84 -2.03 1.27 -21.54
CA ILE A 84 -2.89 2.38 -21.11
C ILE A 84 -2.76 3.58 -22.06
N GLU A 85 -1.56 3.88 -22.54
CA GLU A 85 -1.23 5.07 -23.33
C GLU A 85 -1.87 6.36 -22.75
N ASN A 86 -2.85 6.93 -23.45
CA ASN A 86 -3.60 8.11 -23.04
C ASN A 86 -5.08 7.79 -22.80
N TYR A 87 -5.44 6.54 -22.51
CA TYR A 87 -6.81 6.14 -22.23
C TYR A 87 -7.15 6.35 -20.75
N ALA A 88 -8.38 6.81 -20.50
CA ALA A 88 -8.92 6.86 -19.15
C ALA A 88 -9.20 5.43 -18.65
N ILE A 89 -8.72 5.13 -17.45
CA ILE A 89 -8.85 3.85 -16.77
C ILE A 89 -9.87 3.99 -15.65
N LYS A 90 -10.83 3.06 -15.60
CA LYS A 90 -11.84 2.96 -14.54
C LYS A 90 -11.59 1.70 -13.73
N CYS A 91 -11.25 1.84 -12.46
CA CYS A 91 -10.98 0.71 -11.57
C CYS A 91 -12.12 0.54 -10.55
N GLN A 92 -12.60 -0.69 -10.40
CA GLN A 92 -13.63 -1.07 -9.43
C GLN A 92 -13.03 -2.03 -8.42
N GLN A 93 -13.30 -1.80 -7.14
CA GLN A 93 -12.81 -2.65 -6.06
C GLN A 93 -13.51 -4.02 -6.11
N VAL A 94 -12.75 -5.10 -5.93
CA VAL A 94 -13.27 -6.48 -6.00
C VAL A 94 -13.85 -6.97 -4.67
N SER A 95 -13.41 -6.39 -3.55
CA SER A 95 -13.87 -6.76 -2.21
C SER A 95 -14.24 -5.55 -1.38
N ASP A 96 -15.32 -5.64 -0.60
CA ASP A 96 -15.74 -4.59 0.33
C ASP A 96 -14.76 -4.39 1.51
N VAL A 97 -13.79 -5.30 1.67
CA VAL A 97 -12.72 -5.17 2.67
C VAL A 97 -11.73 -4.12 2.20
N GLN A 98 -11.50 -3.10 3.03
CA GLN A 98 -10.46 -2.10 2.82
C GLN A 98 -9.07 -2.72 3.00
N LEU A 99 -8.53 -3.24 1.90
CA LEU A 99 -7.13 -3.63 1.78
C LEU A 99 -6.32 -2.47 1.20
N PHE A 100 -5.08 -2.32 1.67
CA PHE A 100 -4.12 -1.36 1.13
C PHE A 100 -2.89 -2.11 0.60
N PRO A 101 -2.60 -2.06 -0.72
CA PRO A 101 -3.36 -1.36 -1.77
C PRO A 101 -4.70 -2.06 -2.09
N MET A 102 -5.64 -1.27 -2.63
CA MET A 102 -6.97 -1.74 -3.00
C MET A 102 -6.89 -2.68 -4.22
N LEU A 103 -7.41 -3.90 -4.10
CA LEU A 103 -7.49 -4.84 -5.23
C LEU A 103 -8.65 -4.48 -6.16
N THR A 104 -8.35 -4.31 -7.44
CA THR A 104 -9.30 -3.75 -8.41
C THR A 104 -9.33 -4.48 -9.76
N GLU A 105 -10.51 -4.57 -10.34
CA GLU A 105 -10.69 -4.84 -11.76
C GLU A 105 -10.74 -3.50 -12.50
N CYS A 106 -9.77 -3.29 -13.40
CA CYS A 106 -9.62 -2.05 -14.13
C CYS A 106 -10.02 -2.20 -15.60
N GLN A 107 -10.74 -1.22 -16.11
CA GLN A 107 -11.25 -1.19 -17.48
C GLN A 107 -10.65 -0.02 -18.25
N MET A 108 -10.18 -0.29 -19.46
CA MET A 108 -9.79 0.68 -20.48
C MET A 108 -10.87 0.68 -21.58
N GLY A 109 -11.85 1.57 -21.45
CA GLY A 109 -13.06 1.51 -22.26
C GLY A 109 -13.86 0.23 -21.97
N GLN A 110 -13.92 -0.69 -22.95
CA GLN A 110 -14.57 -2.00 -22.82
C GLN A 110 -13.56 -3.15 -22.61
N ASN A 111 -12.26 -2.83 -22.53
CA ASN A 111 -11.22 -3.83 -22.38
C ASN A 111 -10.80 -3.95 -20.92
N ASP A 112 -10.75 -5.18 -20.44
CA ASP A 112 -10.22 -5.53 -19.13
C ASP A 112 -8.68 -5.38 -19.13
N LEU A 113 -8.18 -4.41 -18.37
CA LEU A 113 -6.76 -4.08 -18.30
C LEU A 113 -5.95 -5.20 -17.65
N ASN A 114 -6.50 -5.85 -16.61
CA ASN A 114 -5.88 -6.97 -15.91
C ASN A 114 -5.63 -8.13 -16.88
N ARG A 115 -6.60 -8.40 -17.77
CA ARG A 115 -6.45 -9.40 -18.84
C ARG A 115 -5.45 -8.99 -19.91
N LEU A 116 -5.46 -7.73 -20.34
CA LEU A 116 -4.56 -7.25 -21.39
C LEU A 116 -3.11 -7.47 -21.00
N ILE A 117 -2.73 -7.17 -19.75
CA ILE A 117 -1.35 -7.34 -19.31
C ILE A 117 -0.96 -8.82 -19.14
N LEU A 118 -1.87 -9.68 -18.65
CA LEU A 118 -1.65 -11.13 -18.64
C LEU A 118 -1.42 -11.67 -20.04
N ARG A 119 -2.28 -11.28 -20.98
CA ARG A 119 -2.23 -11.72 -22.39
C ARG A 119 -0.97 -11.22 -23.09
N ALA A 120 -0.48 -10.04 -22.71
CA ALA A 120 0.79 -9.50 -23.17
C ALA A 120 2.02 -10.20 -22.54
N GLY A 121 1.81 -11.03 -21.51
CA GLY A 121 2.85 -11.82 -20.85
C GLY A 121 3.69 -11.04 -19.84
N TRP A 122 3.18 -9.93 -19.32
CA TRP A 122 3.91 -9.08 -18.36
C TRP A 122 3.43 -9.23 -16.92
N ALA A 123 2.48 -10.14 -16.69
CA ALA A 123 2.03 -10.56 -15.38
C ALA A 123 1.75 -12.08 -15.35
N MET A 124 1.61 -12.60 -14.14
CA MET A 124 1.19 -13.96 -13.82
C MET A 124 -0.15 -13.90 -13.08
N VAL A 125 -0.97 -14.93 -13.21
CA VAL A 125 -2.17 -15.07 -12.37
C VAL A 125 -1.74 -15.28 -10.92
N ASP A 126 -2.23 -14.43 -10.02
CA ASP A 126 -1.98 -14.53 -8.60
C ASP A 126 -3.06 -15.41 -7.95
N MET A 127 -2.76 -16.69 -7.72
CA MET A 127 -3.70 -17.63 -7.14
C MET A 127 -4.05 -17.32 -5.69
N VAL A 128 -3.30 -16.46 -4.99
CA VAL A 128 -3.66 -16.01 -3.63
C VAL A 128 -4.92 -15.16 -3.68
N SER A 129 -5.03 -14.28 -4.68
CA SER A 129 -6.20 -13.40 -4.85
C SER A 129 -7.25 -13.96 -5.81
N CYS A 130 -6.86 -14.79 -6.78
CA CYS A 130 -7.74 -15.22 -7.86
C CYS A 130 -8.56 -16.49 -7.54
N ASP A 131 -8.08 -17.43 -6.70
CA ASP A 131 -8.53 -18.84 -6.67
C ASP A 131 -10.04 -19.11 -6.90
N SER A 132 -10.93 -18.37 -6.23
CA SER A 132 -12.39 -18.57 -6.31
C SER A 132 -13.16 -17.50 -7.09
N HIS A 133 -12.49 -16.51 -7.70
CA HIS A 133 -13.16 -15.41 -8.38
C HIS A 133 -13.56 -15.76 -9.83
N PRO A 134 -14.76 -15.38 -10.30
CA PRO A 134 -15.25 -15.75 -11.65
C PRO A 134 -14.32 -15.36 -12.81
N SER A 135 -13.63 -14.23 -12.69
CA SER A 135 -12.69 -13.73 -13.72
C SER A 135 -11.48 -14.64 -13.94
N CYS A 136 -11.17 -15.52 -12.98
CA CYS A 136 -9.90 -16.23 -12.94
C CYS A 136 -9.75 -17.33 -13.98
N ALA A 137 -10.87 -17.96 -14.39
CA ALA A 137 -10.85 -18.86 -15.53
C ALA A 137 -10.36 -18.15 -16.81
N THR A 138 -10.79 -16.91 -17.01
CA THR A 138 -10.37 -16.09 -18.15
C THR A 138 -8.93 -15.63 -18.01
N TYR A 139 -8.49 -15.25 -16.80
CA TYR A 139 -7.11 -14.84 -16.54
C TYR A 139 -6.13 -15.99 -16.78
N LEU A 140 -6.47 -17.21 -16.35
CA LEU A 140 -5.69 -18.41 -16.63
C LEU A 140 -5.58 -18.69 -18.13
N SER A 141 -6.64 -18.46 -18.90
CA SER A 141 -6.63 -18.57 -20.36
C SER A 141 -5.69 -17.54 -21.00
N ASP A 142 -5.74 -16.27 -20.59
CA ASP A 142 -4.86 -15.22 -21.10
C ASP A 142 -3.38 -15.45 -20.73
N GLN A 143 -3.11 -15.93 -19.52
CA GLN A 143 -1.77 -16.40 -19.13
C GLN A 143 -1.31 -17.58 -19.98
N LYS A 144 -2.19 -18.57 -20.21
CA LYS A 144 -1.85 -19.73 -21.06
C LYS A 144 -1.50 -19.25 -22.47
N PHE A 145 -2.26 -18.32 -23.03
CA PHE A 145 -1.94 -17.71 -24.32
C PHE A 145 -0.55 -17.06 -24.31
N ALA A 146 -0.20 -16.29 -23.29
CA ALA A 146 1.12 -15.68 -23.18
C ALA A 146 2.26 -16.70 -23.06
N LYS A 147 2.04 -17.79 -22.30
CA LYS A 147 2.96 -18.94 -22.19
C LYS A 147 3.20 -19.61 -23.54
N ASP A 148 2.12 -20.02 -24.21
CA ASP A 148 2.17 -20.73 -25.48
C ASP A 148 2.87 -19.90 -26.58
N ASN A 149 2.74 -18.57 -26.51
CA ASN A 149 3.32 -17.62 -27.46
C ASN A 149 4.64 -16.99 -26.99
N LYS A 150 5.22 -17.47 -25.88
CA LYS A 150 6.50 -17.00 -25.32
C LYS A 150 6.57 -15.46 -25.18
N LYS A 151 5.52 -14.84 -24.64
CA LYS A 151 5.43 -13.38 -24.50
C LYS A 151 5.99 -12.89 -23.17
N GLY A 152 6.61 -11.71 -23.16
CA GLY A 152 7.07 -11.03 -21.95
C GLY A 152 7.95 -11.91 -21.07
N ILE A 153 7.54 -12.13 -19.81
CA ILE A 153 8.26 -12.98 -18.85
C ILE A 153 8.36 -14.44 -19.29
N TRP A 154 7.49 -14.88 -20.21
CA TRP A 154 7.45 -16.23 -20.77
C TRP A 154 8.38 -16.43 -21.97
N MET A 155 9.15 -15.41 -22.38
CA MET A 155 10.24 -15.59 -23.36
C MET A 155 11.34 -16.54 -22.88
N GLY A 156 11.46 -16.70 -21.56
CA GLY A 156 12.24 -17.76 -20.94
C GLY A 156 11.61 -18.16 -19.61
N THR A 157 12.44 -18.32 -18.59
CA THR A 157 11.96 -18.73 -17.27
C THR A 157 11.64 -17.49 -16.44
N PRO A 158 10.39 -17.33 -15.95
CA PRO A 158 10.07 -16.27 -15.01
C PRO A 158 10.88 -16.38 -13.72
N PRO A 159 11.06 -15.29 -12.95
CA PRO A 159 11.76 -15.32 -11.68
C PRO A 159 11.03 -16.28 -10.71
N SER A 160 11.79 -17.15 -10.03
CA SER A 160 11.23 -18.11 -9.08
C SER A 160 10.48 -17.43 -7.95
N GLU A 161 10.95 -16.26 -7.52
CA GLU A 161 10.29 -15.42 -6.53
C GLU A 161 8.88 -15.01 -6.98
N LEU A 162 8.72 -14.55 -8.22
CA LEU A 162 7.42 -14.20 -8.76
C LEU A 162 6.49 -15.41 -8.82
N VAL A 163 7.01 -16.58 -9.21
CA VAL A 163 6.24 -17.84 -9.26
C VAL A 163 5.76 -18.23 -7.87
N ALA A 164 6.63 -18.17 -6.86
CA ALA A 164 6.29 -18.51 -5.48
C ALA A 164 5.22 -17.56 -4.93
N LEU A 165 5.37 -16.26 -5.17
CA LEU A 165 4.44 -15.23 -4.72
C LEU A 165 3.04 -15.33 -5.34
N ALA A 166 2.92 -15.89 -6.54
CA ALA A 166 1.66 -16.03 -7.26
C ALA A 166 1.03 -17.43 -7.12
N ALA A 167 1.71 -18.36 -6.44
CA ALA A 167 1.24 -19.73 -6.26
C ALA A 167 0.06 -19.80 -5.28
N LYS A 168 -0.73 -20.87 -5.39
CA LYS A 168 -1.83 -21.14 -4.45
C LYS A 168 -1.23 -21.40 -3.06
N PRO A 169 -1.76 -20.80 -1.97
CA PRO A 169 -1.31 -21.08 -0.62
C PRO A 169 -1.37 -22.57 -0.31
N THR A 170 -0.34 -23.09 0.36
CA THR A 170 -0.35 -24.44 0.89
C THR A 170 -1.22 -24.51 2.15
N LYS A 171 -1.60 -25.73 2.57
CA LYS A 171 -2.32 -25.90 3.84
C LYS A 171 -1.55 -25.37 5.05
N HIS A 172 -0.22 -25.42 5.00
CA HIS A 172 0.62 -24.87 6.06
C HIS A 172 0.54 -23.35 6.09
N ASP A 173 0.62 -22.69 4.93
CA ASP A 173 0.50 -21.23 4.84
C ASP A 173 -0.86 -20.73 5.36
N LEU A 174 -1.93 -21.52 5.13
CA LEU A 174 -3.26 -21.22 5.66
C LEU A 174 -3.32 -21.38 7.19
N GLN A 175 -2.70 -22.41 7.74
CA GLN A 175 -2.63 -22.61 9.19
C GLN A 175 -1.86 -21.48 9.89
N ASP A 176 -0.73 -21.06 9.32
CA ASP A 176 0.07 -19.97 9.87
C ASP A 176 -0.71 -18.64 9.86
N ALA A 177 -1.54 -18.41 8.84
CA ALA A 177 -2.42 -17.25 8.75
C ALA A 177 -3.56 -17.31 9.79
N ASP A 178 -4.15 -18.49 10.00
CA ASP A 178 -5.17 -18.70 11.04
C ASP A 178 -4.59 -18.49 12.44
N ASP A 179 -3.37 -18.99 12.69
CA ASP A 179 -2.65 -18.82 13.96
C ASP A 179 -2.29 -17.34 14.19
N ALA A 180 -1.85 -16.63 13.15
CA ALA A 180 -1.56 -15.20 13.22
C ALA A 180 -2.82 -14.36 13.48
N ASN A 181 -3.95 -14.72 12.86
CA ASN A 181 -5.24 -14.08 13.11
C ASN A 181 -5.76 -14.37 14.52
N ALA A 182 -5.61 -15.60 15.01
CA ALA A 182 -5.96 -15.97 16.37
C ALA A 182 -5.13 -15.16 17.38
N LEU A 183 -3.81 -15.04 17.18
CA LEU A 183 -2.94 -14.22 18.01
C LEU A 183 -3.34 -12.74 17.97
N LYS A 184 -3.65 -12.21 16.78
CA LYS A 184 -4.12 -10.82 16.64
C LYS A 184 -5.42 -10.59 17.40
N ASN A 185 -6.40 -11.48 17.26
CA ASN A 185 -7.66 -11.39 17.99
C ASN A 185 -7.44 -11.43 19.51
N MET A 186 -6.53 -12.29 20.00
CA MET A 186 -6.15 -12.32 21.41
C MET A 186 -5.50 -11.00 21.89
N LEU A 187 -4.68 -10.36 21.05
CA LEU A 187 -4.06 -9.06 21.36
C LEU A 187 -5.07 -7.90 21.29
N ASP A 188 -6.02 -7.96 20.36
CA ASP A 188 -7.08 -6.96 20.20
C ASP A 188 -8.12 -7.07 21.34
N ASP A 189 -8.48 -8.29 21.77
CA ASP A 189 -9.32 -8.56 22.96
C ASP A 189 -8.62 -8.09 24.25
N ALA A 190 -7.30 -8.25 24.34
CA ALA A 190 -6.50 -7.72 25.46
C ALA A 190 -6.38 -6.18 25.45
N ARG A 191 -6.76 -5.53 24.34
CA ARG A 191 -6.76 -4.07 24.16
C ARG A 191 -8.14 -3.45 24.33
N GLU A 192 -9.18 -4.26 24.47
CA GLU A 192 -10.49 -3.77 24.89
C GLU A 192 -10.35 -3.17 26.31
N PRO A 193 -10.77 -1.92 26.55
CA PRO A 193 -10.63 -1.32 27.87
C PRO A 193 -11.52 -2.08 28.84
N GLN A 194 -10.93 -3.04 29.56
CA GLN A 194 -11.52 -3.61 30.76
C GLN A 194 -11.98 -2.43 31.63
N PRO A 195 -13.24 -2.40 32.10
CA PRO A 195 -13.66 -1.37 33.03
C PRO A 195 -12.69 -1.45 34.21
N VAL A 196 -11.91 -0.40 34.43
CA VAL A 196 -11.05 -0.31 35.61
C VAL A 196 -12.01 -0.21 36.79
N GLU A 197 -12.36 -1.36 37.39
CA GLU A 197 -13.35 -1.45 38.46
C GLU A 197 -12.87 -0.80 39.77
N ASN A 198 -11.66 -0.25 39.82
CA ASN A 198 -11.27 0.68 40.86
C ASN A 198 -10.18 1.62 40.34
N PRO A 199 -10.42 2.93 40.21
CA PRO A 199 -9.31 3.86 40.07
C PRO A 199 -8.49 3.78 41.35
N ILE A 200 -7.19 3.49 41.22
CA ILE A 200 -6.25 3.61 42.32
C ILE A 200 -6.38 5.05 42.84
N LYS A 201 -6.96 5.22 44.03
CA LYS A 201 -6.96 6.50 44.73
C LYS A 201 -5.54 6.74 45.23
N ILE A 202 -4.74 7.43 44.41
CA ILE A 202 -3.46 7.96 44.86
C ILE A 202 -3.78 9.24 45.66
N ASP A 203 -3.69 9.15 46.98
CA ASP A 203 -3.75 10.30 47.86
C ASP A 203 -2.35 10.91 47.97
N LEU A 204 -2.03 11.77 47.00
CA LEU A 204 -0.74 12.48 46.93
C LEU A 204 -0.42 13.23 48.24
N ALA A 205 -1.43 13.70 48.98
CA ALA A 205 -1.20 14.41 50.23
C ALA A 205 -0.64 13.47 51.29
N SER A 206 -1.20 12.27 51.42
CA SER A 206 -0.71 11.25 52.35
C SER A 206 0.70 10.74 52.01
N GLU A 207 1.02 10.63 50.71
CA GLU A 207 2.35 10.19 50.25
C GLU A 207 3.41 11.27 50.46
N LEU A 208 3.07 12.55 50.24
CA LEU A 208 3.96 13.69 50.51
C LEU A 208 4.23 13.90 52.00
N GLU A 209 3.24 13.69 52.87
CA GLU A 209 3.44 13.74 54.32
C GLU A 209 4.40 12.65 54.78
N LYS A 210 4.23 11.42 54.29
CA LYS A 210 5.08 10.27 54.66
C LYS A 210 6.52 10.42 54.18
N ALA A 211 6.73 11.05 53.02
CA ALA A 211 8.06 11.33 52.48
C ALA A 211 8.80 12.45 53.23
N ASN A 212 8.06 13.35 53.90
CA ASN A 212 8.61 14.45 54.70
C ASN A 212 8.66 14.14 56.20
N GLU A 213 8.32 12.91 56.63
CA GLU A 213 8.52 12.54 58.02
C GLU A 213 10.02 12.49 58.36
N PRO A 214 10.44 13.10 59.49
CA PRO A 214 11.84 13.09 59.88
C PRO A 214 12.30 11.66 60.17
N ASP A 215 13.40 11.26 59.52
CA ASP A 215 13.99 9.93 59.64
C ASP A 215 14.37 9.63 61.10
N ARG A 216 13.67 8.66 61.70
CA ARG A 216 13.85 8.25 63.10
C ARG A 216 14.98 7.23 63.28
N THR A 217 15.74 6.93 62.23
CA THR A 217 16.91 6.06 62.36
C THR A 217 18.07 6.80 63.04
N LEU A 218 18.81 6.07 63.88
CA LEU A 218 19.83 6.53 64.85
C LEU A 218 21.04 7.32 64.27
N LEU A 219 21.05 7.61 62.97
CA LEU A 219 22.17 8.27 62.27
C LEU A 219 21.98 9.78 62.08
N SER A 220 20.79 10.33 62.36
CA SER A 220 20.53 11.78 62.21
C SER A 220 21.08 12.65 63.36
N PHE A 221 21.61 12.05 64.44
CA PHE A 221 22.20 12.77 65.58
C PHE A 221 23.72 12.98 65.50
N LEU A 222 24.39 12.49 64.44
CA LEU A 222 25.86 12.52 64.35
C LEU A 222 26.42 13.49 63.29
N THR A 223 25.59 14.28 62.62
CA THR A 223 26.05 15.25 61.61
C THR A 223 25.71 16.67 62.02
N ASN A 224 26.40 17.15 63.07
CA ASN A 224 26.57 18.57 63.34
C ASN A 224 27.93 18.80 64.01
N THR A 225 28.99 18.63 63.23
CA THR A 225 30.31 19.18 63.55
C THR A 225 31.06 19.52 62.26
N PHE A 226 31.46 20.80 62.19
CA PHE A 226 32.23 21.53 61.17
C PHE A 226 31.43 22.22 60.06
#